data_AF-A0A238K7B4-F1
#
_entry.id   AF-A0A238K7B4-F1
#
_cell.length_a   1.000
_cell.length_b   1.000
_cell.length_c   1.000
_cell.angle_alpha   90.00
_cell.angle_beta   90.00
_cell.angle_gamma   90.00
#
_symmetry.space_group_name_H-M   'P 1'
#
loop_
_entity.id
_entity.type
_entity.pdbx_description
1 polymer ?
#
loop_
_entity_poly.entity_id
_entity_poly.type
_entity_poly.pdbx_seq_one_letter_code
_entity_poly.pdbx_strand_id
1 'polypeptide(L)'
;MPKDRACANDQPHPVSMFENNQVSGLALCGSNVFSDHMEEVEALRSRQAAYLDSLPDNECDAISEAWTLLHSDGEEYPEGFEEALHLSHALDALVKDGDLDTEGRTRDAALYISYRVTFALHRTAEQLDHISQILSKPARHKNSQRRP
;
A
#
# COMPACT_ATOMS: atom_id res chain seq x y z
N MET A 1 -24.65 21.03 25.81
CA MET A 1 -24.43 19.59 26.02
C MET A 1 -25.42 18.85 25.13
N PRO A 2 -25.01 18.28 23.98
CA PRO A 2 -25.92 17.51 23.14
C PRO A 2 -26.25 16.22 23.87
N LYS A 3 -27.55 15.91 23.94
CA LYS A 3 -28.10 14.72 24.57
C LYS A 3 -27.71 13.50 23.74
N ASP A 4 -27.03 12.56 24.37
CA ASP A 4 -26.91 11.19 23.86
C ASP A 4 -28.30 10.65 23.55
N ARG A 5 -28.52 10.31 22.29
CA ARG A 5 -29.70 9.55 21.89
C ARG A 5 -29.45 8.11 22.32
N ALA A 6 -29.90 7.77 23.52
CA ALA A 6 -30.03 6.39 23.95
C ALA A 6 -30.89 5.63 22.92
N CYS A 7 -30.32 4.64 22.25
CA CYS A 7 -31.07 3.71 21.41
C CYS A 7 -31.96 2.86 22.32
N ALA A 8 -33.26 2.86 22.06
CA ALA A 8 -34.30 2.39 22.96
C ALA A 8 -34.55 0.87 22.92
N ASN A 9 -33.53 0.02 22.98
CA ASN A 9 -33.68 -1.45 23.05
C ASN A 9 -32.54 -2.13 23.85
N ASP A 10 -32.33 -1.69 25.10
CA ASP A 10 -31.31 -2.26 26.01
C ASP A 10 -31.84 -3.49 26.80
N GLN A 11 -32.40 -4.49 26.12
CA GLN A 11 -32.52 -5.81 26.74
C GLN A 11 -31.26 -6.62 26.45
N PRO A 12 -30.58 -7.17 27.47
CA PRO A 12 -29.37 -7.94 27.25
C PRO A 12 -29.70 -9.19 26.42
N HIS A 13 -29.18 -9.25 25.19
CA HIS A 13 -29.26 -10.40 24.30
C HIS A 13 -27.86 -10.84 23.88
N PRO A 14 -27.65 -12.12 23.55
CA PRO A 14 -26.37 -12.56 23.01
C PRO A 14 -26.07 -11.83 21.69
N VAL A 15 -24.79 -11.55 21.44
CA VAL A 15 -24.33 -10.99 20.17
C VAL A 15 -24.61 -12.01 19.06
N SER A 16 -25.37 -11.60 18.05
CA SER A 16 -25.66 -12.42 16.88
C SER A 16 -24.44 -12.54 15.96
N MET A 17 -24.39 -13.59 15.14
CA MET A 17 -23.34 -13.73 14.12
C MET A 17 -23.34 -12.57 13.11
N PHE A 18 -24.50 -11.96 12.85
CA PHE A 18 -24.60 -10.79 11.98
C PHE A 18 -23.91 -9.56 12.58
N GLU A 19 -24.15 -9.27 13.87
CA GLU A 19 -23.48 -8.18 14.59
C GLU A 19 -21.98 -8.44 14.71
N ASN A 20 -21.58 -9.68 14.99
CA ASN A 20 -20.17 -10.06 15.04
C ASN A 20 -19.47 -9.82 13.69
N ASN A 21 -20.11 -10.17 12.57
CA ASN A 21 -19.54 -9.97 11.24
C ASN A 21 -19.41 -8.49 10.85
N GLN A 22 -20.27 -7.59 11.35
CA GLN A 22 -20.14 -6.15 11.12
C GLN A 22 -18.83 -5.57 11.68
N VAL A 23 -18.28 -6.21 12.71
CA VAL A 23 -16.98 -5.85 13.30
C VAL A 23 -15.90 -6.90 12.97
N SER A 24 -16.01 -7.53 11.79
CA SER A 24 -15.03 -8.50 11.28
C SER A 24 -14.75 -9.68 12.22
N GLY A 25 -15.74 -10.10 13.00
CA GLY A 25 -15.64 -11.22 13.92
C GLY A 25 -15.03 -10.90 15.28
N LEU A 26 -14.71 -9.63 15.57
CA LEU A 26 -14.02 -9.23 16.79
C LEU A 26 -14.90 -9.23 18.04
N ALA A 27 -16.24 -9.15 17.91
CA ALA A 27 -17.14 -9.10 19.07
C ALA A 27 -17.23 -10.43 19.85
N LEU A 28 -17.05 -11.56 19.16
CA LEU A 28 -17.02 -12.90 19.75
C LEU A 28 -15.60 -13.47 19.84
N CYS A 29 -14.58 -12.65 19.54
CA CYS A 29 -13.19 -13.07 19.60
C CYS A 29 -12.75 -13.28 21.06
N GLY A 30 -11.87 -14.27 21.30
CA GLY A 30 -11.28 -14.46 22.62
C GLY A 30 -10.47 -13.24 23.04
N SER A 31 -10.54 -12.88 24.33
CA SER A 31 -9.89 -11.67 24.86
C SER A 31 -8.41 -11.55 24.51
N ASN A 32 -7.68 -12.68 24.50
CA ASN A 32 -6.26 -12.68 24.19
C ASN A 32 -6.00 -12.32 22.72
N VAL A 33 -6.74 -12.93 21.79
CA VAL A 33 -6.62 -12.65 20.35
C VAL A 33 -7.04 -11.22 20.04
N PHE A 34 -8.08 -10.71 20.72
CA PHE A 34 -8.47 -9.30 20.60
C PHE A 34 -7.37 -8.36 21.09
N SER A 35 -6.80 -8.60 22.27
CA SER A 35 -5.69 -7.80 22.81
C SER A 35 -4.47 -7.82 21.89
N ASP A 36 -4.05 -9.00 21.42
CA ASP A 36 -2.91 -9.15 20.51
C ASP A 36 -3.16 -8.35 19.21
N HIS A 37 -4.37 -8.45 18.63
CA HIS A 37 -4.71 -7.70 17.42
C HIS A 37 -4.72 -6.18 17.66
N MET A 38 -5.21 -5.72 18.82
CA MET A 38 -5.18 -4.31 19.17
C MET A 38 -3.74 -3.79 19.38
N GLU A 39 -2.85 -4.59 19.95
CA GLU A 39 -1.42 -4.27 20.06
C GLU A 39 -0.76 -4.17 18.67
N GLU A 40 -1.05 -5.10 17.76
CA GLU A 40 -0.57 -5.03 16.37
C GLU A 40 -1.05 -3.77 15.64
N VAL A 41 -2.33 -3.43 15.78
CA VAL A 41 -2.92 -2.22 15.20
C VAL A 41 -2.23 -0.98 15.75
N GLU A 42 -2.00 -0.91 17.06
CA GLU A 42 -1.33 0.23 17.68
C GLU A 42 0.15 0.35 17.26
N ALA A 43 0.84 -0.78 17.11
CA ALA A 43 2.20 -0.82 16.58
C ALA A 43 2.27 -0.31 15.13
N LEU A 44 1.31 -0.70 14.27
CA LEU A 44 1.22 -0.21 12.89
C LEU A 44 0.91 1.29 12.83
N ARG A 45 0.00 1.78 13.68
CA ARG A 45 -0.30 3.21 13.79
C ARG A 45 0.90 4.02 14.25
N SER A 46 1.62 3.52 15.26
CA SER A 46 2.84 4.15 15.77
C SER A 46 3.91 4.23 14.68
N ARG A 47 4.09 3.15 13.90
CA ARG A 47 5.00 3.13 12.75
C ARG A 47 4.58 4.14 11.68
N GLN A 48 3.30 4.21 11.35
CA GLN A 48 2.78 5.18 10.39
C GLN A 48 2.99 6.63 10.85
N ALA A 49 2.76 6.91 12.14
CA ALA A 49 2.99 8.23 12.71
C ALA A 49 4.48 8.62 12.63
N ALA A 50 5.38 7.73 13.07
CA ALA A 50 6.81 7.96 12.99
C ALA A 50 7.30 8.18 11.54
N TYR A 51 6.74 7.44 10.58
CA TYR A 51 7.02 7.62 9.16
C TYR A 51 6.56 8.99 8.64
N LEU A 52 5.34 9.43 8.98
CA LEU A 52 4.85 10.75 8.57
C LEU A 52 5.67 11.88 9.20
N ASP A 53 6.15 11.68 10.43
CA ASP A 53 7.04 12.63 11.10
C ASP A 53 8.43 12.68 10.45
N SER A 54 8.94 11.56 9.92
CA SER A 54 10.24 11.51 9.25
C SER A 54 10.28 12.17 7.87
N LEU A 55 9.12 12.37 7.23
CA LEU A 55 9.04 13.00 5.91
C LEU A 55 9.55 14.47 5.95
N PRO A 56 10.16 14.97 4.86
CA PRO A 56 10.70 16.33 4.81
C PRO A 56 9.61 17.40 4.85
N ASP A 57 9.83 18.44 5.65
CA ASP A 57 8.92 19.58 5.82
C ASP A 57 9.15 20.69 4.78
N ASN A 58 10.37 20.78 4.24
CA ASN A 58 10.74 21.80 3.27
C ASN A 58 10.77 21.23 1.84
N GLU A 59 10.59 22.11 0.85
CA GLU A 59 10.46 21.69 -0.54
C GLU A 59 11.78 21.22 -1.16
N CYS A 60 12.90 21.82 -0.80
CA CYS A 60 14.20 21.47 -1.36
C CYS A 60 14.61 20.04 -0.97
N ASP A 61 14.43 19.68 0.29
CA ASP A 61 14.76 18.36 0.81
C ASP A 61 13.77 17.32 0.25
N ALA A 62 12.48 17.66 0.15
CA ALA A 62 11.49 16.79 -0.48
C ALA A 62 11.79 16.51 -1.96
N ILE A 63 12.20 17.52 -2.73
CA ILE A 63 12.60 17.35 -4.13
C ILE A 63 13.88 16.51 -4.22
N SER A 64 14.88 16.77 -3.36
CA SER A 64 16.14 16.02 -3.36
C SER A 64 15.93 14.54 -3.02
N GLU A 65 15.08 14.25 -2.05
CA GLU A 65 14.76 12.88 -1.62
C GLU A 65 13.94 12.15 -2.70
N ALA A 66 12.90 12.80 -3.24
CA ALA A 66 12.14 12.27 -4.38
C ALA A 66 13.04 12.00 -5.60
N TRP A 67 14.00 12.88 -5.87
CA TRP A 67 14.95 12.70 -6.97
C TRP A 67 15.84 11.48 -6.77
N THR A 68 16.33 11.27 -5.55
CA THR A 68 17.14 10.10 -5.19
C THR A 68 16.35 8.80 -5.35
N LEU A 69 15.06 8.81 -5.02
CA LEU A 69 14.18 7.64 -5.18
C LEU A 69 13.82 7.36 -6.65
N LEU A 70 13.67 8.41 -7.47
CA LEU A 70 13.43 8.26 -8.91
C LEU A 70 14.64 7.71 -9.66
N HIS A 71 15.85 8.06 -9.19
CA HIS A 71 17.12 7.75 -9.86
C HIS A 71 18.07 7.04 -8.88
N SER A 72 17.61 5.95 -8.26
CA SER A 72 18.43 5.17 -7.34
C SER A 72 19.70 4.71 -8.05
N ASP A 73 20.86 4.90 -7.42
CA ASP A 73 22.17 4.54 -7.98
C ASP A 73 22.54 5.21 -9.32
N GLY A 74 21.89 6.32 -9.66
CA GLY A 74 22.15 7.07 -10.89
C GLY A 74 21.45 6.53 -12.14
N GLU A 75 20.54 5.58 -11.97
CA GLU A 75 19.69 5.04 -13.03
C GLU A 75 18.66 6.08 -13.53
N GLU A 76 18.18 5.90 -14.76
CA GLU A 76 17.20 6.82 -15.37
C GLU A 76 15.76 6.60 -14.86
N TYR A 77 15.48 5.43 -14.29
CA TYR A 77 14.16 5.03 -13.82
C TYR A 77 14.22 4.39 -12.43
N PRO A 78 13.08 4.35 -11.70
CA PRO A 78 13.00 3.64 -10.43
C PRO A 78 13.33 2.16 -10.57
N GLU A 79 13.83 1.57 -9.48
CA GLU A 79 14.24 0.17 -9.43
C GLU A 79 13.16 -0.76 -10.00
N GLY A 80 13.56 -1.67 -10.89
CA GLY A 80 12.69 -2.69 -11.48
C GLY A 80 11.82 -2.20 -12.64
N PHE A 81 11.68 -0.88 -12.87
CA PHE A 81 10.87 -0.38 -13.99
C PHE A 81 11.44 -0.81 -15.35
N GLU A 82 12.74 -0.63 -15.56
CA GLU A 82 13.39 -1.01 -16.82
C GLU A 82 13.38 -2.53 -17.04
N GLU A 83 13.57 -3.31 -15.96
CA GLU A 83 13.41 -4.77 -16.01
C GLU A 83 12.00 -5.16 -16.43
N ALA A 84 10.97 -4.55 -15.82
CA ALA A 84 9.57 -4.79 -16.17
C ALA A 84 9.29 -4.43 -17.64
N LEU A 85 9.84 -3.31 -18.12
CA LEU A 85 9.69 -2.86 -19.50
C LEU A 85 10.31 -3.88 -20.47
N HIS A 86 11.56 -4.27 -20.27
CA HIS A 86 12.23 -5.25 -21.13
C HIS A 86 11.57 -6.63 -21.09
N LEU A 87 11.17 -7.09 -19.91
CA LEU A 87 10.44 -8.34 -19.75
C LEU A 87 9.05 -8.29 -20.39
N SER A 88 8.38 -7.14 -20.39
CA SER A 88 7.10 -6.97 -21.09
C SER A 88 7.25 -7.11 -22.61
N HIS A 89 8.36 -6.61 -23.19
CA HIS A 89 8.68 -6.81 -24.60
C HIS A 89 9.00 -8.28 -24.91
N ALA A 90 9.74 -8.95 -24.03
CA ALA A 90 10.02 -10.38 -24.16
C ALA A 90 8.73 -11.22 -24.06
N LEU A 91 7.82 -10.85 -23.15
CA LEU A 91 6.52 -11.50 -23.00
C LEU A 91 5.65 -11.31 -24.25
N ASP A 92 5.59 -10.10 -24.81
CA ASP A 92 4.86 -9.82 -26.04
C ASP A 92 5.36 -10.67 -27.21
N ALA A 93 6.68 -10.81 -27.37
CA ALA A 93 7.26 -11.70 -28.38
C ALA A 93 6.88 -13.18 -28.15
N LEU A 94 6.95 -13.66 -26.90
CA LEU A 94 6.57 -15.03 -26.54
C LEU A 94 5.09 -15.31 -26.78
N VAL A 95 4.21 -14.34 -26.53
CA VAL A 95 2.77 -14.47 -26.76
C VAL A 95 2.45 -14.44 -28.26
N LYS A 96 3.17 -13.66 -29.05
CA LYS A 96 2.97 -13.57 -30.50
C LYS A 96 3.45 -14.80 -31.26
N ASP A 97 4.59 -15.36 -30.85
CA ASP A 97 5.23 -16.47 -31.56
C ASP A 97 4.90 -17.85 -30.94
N GLY A 98 4.41 -17.90 -29.71
CA GLY A 98 4.21 -19.13 -28.95
C GLY A 98 2.79 -19.70 -29.01
N ASP A 99 2.69 -21.02 -29.16
CA ASP A 99 1.48 -21.76 -28.75
C ASP A 99 1.46 -21.86 -27.22
N LEU A 100 0.64 -21.02 -26.59
CA LEU A 100 0.47 -20.95 -25.12
C LEU A 100 -0.70 -21.80 -24.62
N ASP A 101 -1.47 -22.41 -25.52
CA ASP A 101 -2.65 -23.21 -25.16
C ASP A 101 -2.25 -24.59 -24.65
N THR A 102 -1.05 -25.06 -25.01
CA THR A 102 -0.49 -26.33 -24.54
C THR A 102 0.49 -26.13 -23.38
N GLU A 103 0.47 -27.05 -22.42
CA GLU A 103 1.49 -27.11 -21.38
C GLU A 103 2.86 -27.37 -22.01
N GLY A 104 3.85 -26.53 -21.68
CA GLY A 104 5.15 -26.58 -22.31
C GLY A 104 6.07 -25.45 -21.86
N ARG A 105 7.35 -25.56 -22.21
CA ARG A 105 8.40 -24.63 -21.76
C ARG A 105 8.12 -23.18 -22.15
N THR A 106 7.49 -22.95 -23.29
CA THR A 106 7.12 -21.61 -23.76
C THR A 106 6.05 -20.98 -22.87
N ARG A 107 5.02 -21.76 -22.51
CA ARG A 107 3.98 -21.34 -21.56
C ARG A 107 4.56 -21.06 -20.17
N ASP A 108 5.42 -21.94 -19.67
CA ASP A 108 6.06 -21.77 -18.36
C ASP A 108 6.96 -20.52 -18.33
N ALA A 109 7.73 -20.28 -19.39
CA ALA A 109 8.55 -19.08 -19.53
C ALA A 109 7.70 -17.81 -19.59
N ALA A 110 6.61 -17.81 -20.36
CA ALA A 110 5.67 -16.68 -20.41
C ALA A 110 5.04 -16.39 -19.05
N LEU A 111 4.61 -17.43 -18.32
CA LEU A 111 4.07 -17.28 -16.96
C LEU A 111 5.11 -16.71 -15.99
N TYR A 112 6.33 -17.25 -16.00
CA TYR A 112 7.43 -16.75 -15.17
C TYR A 112 7.74 -15.27 -15.45
N ILE A 113 7.85 -14.89 -16.72
CA ILE A 113 8.11 -13.52 -17.13
C ILE A 113 6.95 -12.61 -16.71
N SER A 114 5.69 -13.02 -16.90
CA SER A 114 4.53 -12.23 -16.46
C SER A 114 4.52 -11.97 -14.95
N TYR A 115 4.94 -12.96 -14.16
CA TYR A 115 5.07 -12.82 -12.71
C TYR A 115 6.17 -11.82 -12.35
N ARG A 116 7.34 -11.90 -13.02
CA ARG A 116 8.44 -10.95 -12.82
C ARG A 116 8.04 -9.51 -13.16
N VAL A 117 7.35 -9.31 -14.27
CA VAL A 117 6.80 -7.98 -14.67
C VAL A 117 5.85 -7.47 -13.59
N THR A 118 4.90 -8.30 -13.14
CA THR A 118 3.91 -7.91 -12.13
C THR A 118 4.59 -7.50 -10.82
N PHE A 119 5.56 -8.30 -10.36
CA PHE A 119 6.31 -8.02 -9.14
C PHE A 119 7.12 -6.72 -9.22
N ALA A 120 7.80 -6.50 -10.34
CA ALA A 120 8.56 -5.27 -10.58
C ALA A 120 7.65 -4.03 -10.63
N LEU A 121 6.50 -4.11 -11.32
CA LEU A 121 5.53 -3.02 -11.37
C LEU A 121 4.92 -2.70 -10.00
N HIS A 122 4.67 -3.70 -9.16
CA HIS A 122 4.24 -3.47 -7.78
C HIS A 122 5.26 -2.67 -6.97
N ARG A 123 6.55 -3.02 -7.09
CA ARG A 123 7.63 -2.26 -6.43
C ARG A 123 7.73 -0.83 -6.95
N THR A 124 7.66 -0.64 -8.26
CA THR A 124 7.65 0.70 -8.85
C THR A 124 6.45 1.51 -8.36
N ALA A 125 5.26 0.90 -8.24
CA ALA A 125 4.08 1.58 -7.70
C ALA A 125 4.27 2.01 -6.24
N GLU A 126 4.81 1.14 -5.38
CA GLU A 126 5.13 1.47 -3.99
C GLU A 126 6.12 2.63 -3.89
N GLN A 127 7.14 2.66 -4.73
CA GLN A 127 8.11 3.76 -4.80
C GLN A 127 7.45 5.08 -5.25
N LEU A 128 6.59 5.04 -6.26
CA LEU A 128 5.85 6.21 -6.72
C LEU A 128 4.89 6.75 -5.65
N ASP A 129 4.21 5.87 -4.91
CA ASP A 129 3.38 6.26 -3.78
C ASP A 129 4.20 6.90 -2.66
N HIS A 130 5.40 6.39 -2.40
CA HIS A 130 6.33 6.97 -1.44
C HIS A 130 6.80 8.37 -1.86
N ILE A 131 7.22 8.53 -3.13
CA ILE A 131 7.59 9.82 -3.72
C ILE A 131 6.42 10.82 -3.63
N SER A 132 5.20 10.38 -3.94
CA SER A 132 4.00 11.20 -3.84
C SER A 132 3.78 11.72 -2.42
N GLN A 133 4.03 10.88 -1.40
CA GLN A 133 3.91 11.26 0.00
C GLN A 133 4.97 12.28 0.44
N ILE A 134 6.23 12.08 0.04
CA ILE A 134 7.34 13.01 0.27
C ILE A 134 7.00 14.40 -0.31
N LEU A 135 6.58 14.45 -1.57
CA LEU A 135 6.27 15.71 -2.26
C LEU A 135 5.00 16.38 -1.72
N SER A 136 4.08 15.62 -1.14
CA SER A 136 2.80 16.14 -0.63
C SER A 136 2.92 16.86 0.72
N LYS A 137 3.87 16.47 1.59
CA LYS A 137 3.95 17.02 2.96
C LYS A 137 4.25 18.52 2.98
N PRO A 138 5.27 19.06 2.29
CA PRO A 138 5.54 20.50 2.26
C PRO A 138 4.35 21.32 1.74
N ALA A 139 3.64 20.81 0.73
CA ALA A 139 2.46 21.46 0.16
C ALA A 139 1.30 21.57 1.17
N ARG A 140 1.11 20.55 2.01
CA ARG A 140 0.11 20.56 3.10
C ARG A 140 0.45 21.58 4.18
N HIS A 141 1.73 21.68 4.57
CA HIS A 141 2.18 22.68 5.55
C HIS A 141 1.98 24.11 5.05
N LYS A 142 2.25 24.40 3.77
CA LYS A 142 1.97 25.73 3.19
C LYS A 142 0.48 26.08 3.21
N ASN A 143 -0.39 25.11 2.96
CA ASN A 143 -1.84 25.32 2.93
C ASN A 143 -2.45 25.48 4.33
N SER A 144 -1.89 24.80 5.36
CA SER A 144 -2.32 25.00 6.75
C SER A 144 -1.87 26.35 7.31
N GLN A 145 -0.69 26.84 6.94
CA GLN A 145 -0.20 28.16 7.33
C GLN A 145 -0.93 29.33 6.64
N ARG A 146 -1.64 29.07 5.52
CA ARG A 146 -2.36 30.10 4.75
C ARG A 146 -3.84 30.26 5.13
N ARG A 147 -4.40 29.42 5.99
CA ARG A 147 -5.78 29.54 6.47
C ARG A 147 -5.78 30.20 7.87
N PRO A 148 -6.38 31.40 8.03
CA PRO A 148 -6.52 32.06 9.33
C PRO A 148 -7.53 31.34 10.25
#